data_AF-V5H8A5-F1
#
_entry.id   AF-V5H8A5-F1
#
_cell.length_a   1.000
_cell.length_b   1.000
_cell.length_c   1.000
_cell.angle_alpha   90.00
_cell.angle_beta   90.00
_cell.angle_gamma   90.00
#
_symmetry.space_group_name_H-M   'P 1'
#
loop_
_entity.id
_entity.type
_entity.pdbx_description
1 polymer ?
#
loop_
_entity_poly.entity_id
_entity_poly.type
_entity_poly.pdbx_seq_one_letter_code
_entity_poly.pdbx_strand_id
1 'polypeptide(L)'
;LRKTRIVYPRLLEARSPGSPLKLFISDEITLNLEPADIFPDMFLLRYYKGEEEINEYIKGSNLNNTVYHDPAQMAAVSIERHNGLRVEGIIHNTYQIKPMDPMERSGTGFITHELSEVEEPFPNTLSD
;
A
#
# COMPACT_ATOMS: atom_id res chain seq x y z
N LEU A 1 22.09 -5.73 5.74
CA LEU A 1 20.96 -6.60 6.17
C LEU A 1 19.73 -5.72 6.20
N ARG A 2 18.75 -5.97 5.35
CA ARG A 2 17.46 -5.26 5.39
C ARG A 2 16.80 -5.49 6.74
N LYS A 3 16.31 -4.43 7.38
CA LYS A 3 15.55 -4.58 8.62
C LYS A 3 14.10 -4.91 8.26
N THR A 4 13.67 -6.10 8.66
CA THR A 4 12.33 -6.62 8.40
C THR A 4 11.62 -6.91 9.71
N ARG A 5 10.33 -6.57 9.81
CA ARG A 5 9.47 -6.94 10.94
C ARG A 5 8.07 -7.35 10.48
N ILE A 6 7.47 -8.27 11.23
CA ILE A 6 6.07 -8.67 11.05
C ILE A 6 5.17 -7.66 11.78
N VAL A 7 4.12 -7.20 11.11
CA VAL A 7 3.14 -6.26 11.66
C VAL A 7 1.71 -6.76 11.41
N TYR A 8 0.76 -6.19 12.16
CA TYR A 8 -0.66 -6.54 12.10
C TYR A 8 -1.50 -5.27 11.91
N PRO A 9 -1.62 -4.78 10.66
CA PRO A 9 -2.31 -3.53 10.40
C PRO A 9 -3.77 -3.58 10.84
N ARG A 10 -4.28 -2.44 11.29
CA ARG A 10 -5.69 -2.25 11.65
C ARG A 10 -6.20 -0.97 11.03
N LEU A 11 -7.37 -1.07 10.42
CA LEU A 11 -8.02 0.07 9.78
C LEU A 11 -9.17 0.55 10.68
N LEU A 12 -9.17 1.84 11.00
CA LEU A 12 -10.27 2.53 11.66
C LEU A 12 -10.93 3.48 10.66
N GLU A 13 -12.24 3.33 10.52
CA GLU A 13 -13.07 4.14 9.63
C GLU A 13 -14.15 4.84 10.45
N ALA A 14 -14.27 6.15 10.26
CA ALA A 14 -15.38 6.89 10.84
C ALA A 14 -16.68 6.56 10.10
N ARG A 15 -17.81 6.63 10.81
CA ARG A 15 -19.12 6.18 10.31
C ARG A 15 -19.71 7.07 9.21
N SER A 16 -19.11 8.23 8.94
CA SER A 16 -19.58 9.15 7.92
C SER A 16 -18.93 8.83 6.56
N PRO A 17 -19.68 8.86 5.45
CA PRO A 17 -19.11 8.69 4.11
C PRO A 17 -18.00 9.72 3.84
N GLY A 18 -16.91 9.28 3.20
CA GLY A 18 -15.78 10.15 2.84
C GLY A 18 -14.93 10.62 4.03
N SER A 19 -15.10 10.02 5.21
CA SER A 19 -14.26 10.33 6.35
C SER A 19 -12.82 9.82 6.14
N PRO A 20 -11.81 10.50 6.71
CA PRO A 20 -10.43 10.01 6.70
C PRO A 20 -10.34 8.61 7.29
N LEU A 21 -9.57 7.75 6.65
CA LEU A 21 -9.23 6.44 7.20
C LEU A 21 -7.99 6.57 8.08
N LYS A 22 -7.95 5.84 9.19
CA LYS A 22 -6.76 5.75 10.02
C LYS A 22 -6.21 4.34 9.99
N LEU A 23 -4.99 4.18 9.50
CA LEU A 23 -4.32 2.89 9.41
C LEU A 23 -3.22 2.80 10.46
N PHE A 24 -3.39 1.90 11.42
CA PHE A 24 -2.39 1.58 12.43
C PHE A 24 -1.54 0.43 11.90
N ILE A 25 -0.23 0.63 11.77
CA ILE A 25 0.70 -0.39 11.25
C ILE A 25 1.55 -0.95 12.39
N SER A 26 2.09 -0.07 13.22
CA SER A 26 2.86 -0.41 14.44
C SER A 26 2.71 0.70 15.47
N ASP A 27 3.30 0.54 16.65
CA ASP A 27 3.33 1.56 17.70
C ASP A 27 4.00 2.88 17.24
N GLU A 28 4.84 2.81 16.20
CA GLU A 28 5.58 3.93 15.64
C GLU A 28 4.94 4.52 14.38
N ILE A 29 4.10 3.75 13.68
CA ILE A 29 3.58 4.10 12.36
C ILE A 29 2.06 4.03 12.36
N THR A 30 1.45 5.21 12.27
CA THR A 30 0.02 5.39 12.02
C THR A 30 -0.16 6.37 10.88
N LEU A 31 -0.96 6.01 9.88
CA LEU A 31 -1.25 6.84 8.72
C LEU A 31 -2.65 7.44 8.83
N ASN A 32 -2.78 8.72 8.47
CA ASN A 32 -4.05 9.38 8.21
C ASN A 32 -4.24 9.43 6.70
N LEU A 33 -5.14 8.58 6.22
CA LEU A 33 -5.29 8.24 4.81
C LEU A 33 -6.39 9.08 4.16
N GLU A 34 -6.00 9.74 3.08
CA GLU A 34 -6.88 10.43 2.13
C GLU A 34 -6.94 9.61 0.82
N PRO A 35 -8.09 9.56 0.12
CA PRO A 35 -8.16 8.93 -1.20
C PRO A 35 -7.17 9.60 -2.17
N ALA A 36 -6.38 8.80 -2.88
CA ALA A 36 -5.52 9.34 -3.93
C ALA A 36 -6.37 9.73 -5.14
N ASP A 37 -6.46 11.03 -5.45
CA ASP A 37 -7.23 11.58 -6.58
C ASP A 37 -6.31 12.10 -7.71
N ILE A 38 -5.21 11.40 -7.93
CA ILE A 38 -4.14 11.80 -8.87
C ILE A 38 -4.12 10.98 -10.16
N PHE A 39 -5.10 10.07 -10.33
CA PHE A 39 -5.06 9.12 -11.43
C PHE A 39 -5.73 9.69 -12.69
N PRO A 40 -5.05 9.68 -13.84
CA PRO A 40 -5.70 10.00 -15.11
C PRO A 40 -6.74 8.94 -15.46
N ASP A 41 -7.64 9.24 -16.40
CA ASP A 41 -8.65 8.29 -16.88
C ASP A 41 -8.05 6.93 -17.27
N MET A 42 -6.83 6.94 -17.82
CA MET A 42 -6.07 5.76 -18.19
C MET A 42 -4.57 6.04 -18.05
N PHE A 43 -3.81 5.08 -17.52
CA PHE A 43 -2.35 5.11 -17.52
C PHE A 43 -1.78 3.74 -17.95
N LEU A 44 -0.61 3.77 -18.57
CA LEU A 44 0.14 2.59 -19.00
C LEU A 44 1.06 2.14 -17.86
N LEU A 45 0.83 0.95 -17.34
CA LEU A 45 1.75 0.26 -16.45
C LEU A 45 2.68 -0.62 -17.28
N ARG A 46 3.98 -0.33 -17.21
CA ARG A 46 5.04 -1.14 -17.85
C ARG A 46 5.93 -1.76 -16.79
N TYR A 47 6.05 -3.08 -16.82
CA TYR A 47 6.92 -3.81 -15.89
C TYR A 47 7.46 -5.08 -16.55
N TYR A 48 8.54 -5.64 -16.00
CA TYR A 48 9.12 -6.87 -16.49
C TYR A 48 8.70 -8.06 -15.62
N LYS A 49 8.32 -9.16 -16.27
CA LYS A 49 8.11 -10.46 -15.64
C LYS A 49 9.14 -11.45 -16.19
N GLY A 50 10.29 -11.50 -15.53
CA GLY A 50 11.47 -12.17 -16.11
C GLY A 50 12.01 -11.33 -17.26
N GLU A 51 12.16 -11.93 -18.44
CA GLU A 51 12.61 -11.23 -19.66
C GLU A 51 11.45 -10.61 -20.46
N GLU A 52 10.20 -10.93 -20.10
CA GLU A 52 9.01 -10.43 -20.81
C GLU A 52 8.63 -9.04 -20.31
N GLU A 53 8.54 -8.08 -21.23
CA GLU A 53 7.95 -6.76 -20.95
C GLU A 53 6.43 -6.84 -21.02
N ILE A 54 5.78 -6.54 -19.90
CA ILE A 54 4.33 -6.46 -19.78
C ILE A 54 3.90 -5.00 -19.87
N ASN A 55 2.89 -4.74 -20.71
CA ASN A 55 2.27 -3.45 -20.91
C ASN A 55 0.75 -3.56 -20.61
N GLU A 56 0.29 -2.94 -19.52
CA GLU A 56 -1.11 -2.98 -19.10
C GLU A 56 -1.72 -1.57 -19.05
N TYR A 57 -2.86 -1.39 -19.70
CA TYR A 57 -3.65 -0.16 -19.58
C TYR A 57 -4.62 -0.29 -18.41
N ILE A 58 -4.46 0.57 -17.41
CA ILE A 58 -5.28 0.58 -16.21
C ILE A 58 -6.13 1.85 -16.21
N LYS A 59 -7.43 1.70 -15.94
CA LYS A 59 -8.33 2.84 -15.73
C LYS A 59 -8.06 3.46 -14.37
N GLY A 60 -7.86 4.77 -14.30
CA GLY A 60 -7.69 5.48 -13.01
C GLY A 60 -8.84 5.26 -12.05
N SER A 61 -10.06 5.17 -12.59
CA SER A 61 -11.28 4.85 -11.82
C SER A 61 -11.21 3.53 -11.04
N ASN A 62 -10.38 2.58 -11.44
CA ASN A 62 -10.19 1.31 -10.72
C ASN A 62 -9.27 1.48 -9.49
N LEU A 63 -8.39 2.48 -9.52
CA LEU A 63 -7.53 2.84 -8.40
C LEU A 63 -8.23 3.79 -7.41
N ASN A 64 -9.21 4.56 -7.90
CA ASN A 64 -10.04 5.40 -7.06
C ASN A 64 -10.72 4.53 -6.00
N ASN A 65 -10.59 4.94 -4.73
CA ASN A 65 -11.07 4.25 -3.52
C ASN A 65 -10.32 2.97 -3.12
N THR A 66 -9.28 2.55 -3.85
CA THR A 66 -8.39 1.45 -3.43
C THR A 66 -7.02 1.96 -3.01
N VAL A 67 -6.54 3.06 -3.61
CA VAL A 67 -5.27 3.71 -3.25
C VAL A 67 -5.50 4.95 -2.39
N TYR A 68 -4.72 5.07 -1.33
CA TYR A 68 -4.75 6.16 -0.37
C TYR A 68 -3.35 6.70 -0.13
N HIS A 69 -3.27 7.95 0.30
CA HIS A 69 -2.00 8.58 0.65
C HIS A 69 -2.07 9.31 1.99
N ASP A 70 -0.91 9.43 2.63
CA ASP A 70 -0.68 10.31 3.77
C ASP A 70 0.54 11.20 3.41
N PRO A 71 0.29 12.45 2.96
CA PRO A 71 1.36 13.37 2.59
C PRO A 71 2.34 13.65 3.74
N ALA A 72 1.83 13.71 4.98
CA ALA A 72 2.66 14.02 6.15
C ALA A 72 3.63 12.89 6.49
N GLN A 73 3.30 11.66 6.12
CA GLN A 73 4.15 10.49 6.28
C GLN A 73 4.83 10.05 4.98
N MET A 74 4.69 10.83 3.88
CA MET A 74 5.18 10.46 2.55
C MET A 74 4.82 9.01 2.20
N ALA A 75 3.55 8.66 2.44
CA ALA A 75 3.06 7.29 2.31
C ALA A 75 2.00 7.20 1.22
N ALA A 76 2.03 6.09 0.50
CA ALA A 76 1.01 5.68 -0.46
C ALA A 76 0.75 4.20 -0.30
N VAL A 77 -0.50 3.81 -0.06
CA VAL A 77 -0.91 2.42 0.20
C VAL A 77 -2.17 2.05 -0.57
N SER A 78 -2.22 0.84 -1.08
CA SER A 78 -3.45 0.19 -1.52
C SER A 78 -4.07 -0.59 -0.37
N ILE A 79 -5.40 -0.60 -0.29
CA ILE A 79 -6.16 -1.31 0.74
C ILE A 79 -7.23 -2.19 0.08
N GLU A 80 -7.21 -3.49 0.42
CA GLU A 80 -8.27 -4.45 0.05
C GLU A 80 -8.87 -5.12 1.29
N ARG A 81 -10.19 -5.39 1.25
CA ARG A 81 -10.97 -5.83 2.43
C ARG A 81 -11.74 -7.14 2.23
N HIS A 82 -11.69 -7.74 1.04
CA HIS A 82 -12.57 -8.87 0.68
C HIS A 82 -12.35 -10.12 1.53
N ASN A 83 -11.14 -10.36 2.05
CA ASN A 83 -10.79 -11.56 2.81
C ASN A 83 -9.77 -11.25 3.91
N GLY A 84 -10.07 -10.25 4.75
CA GLY A 84 -9.13 -9.64 5.69
C GLY A 84 -8.48 -8.38 5.11
N LEU A 85 -7.84 -7.61 5.98
CA LEU A 85 -7.19 -6.35 5.62
C LEU A 85 -5.87 -6.65 4.91
N ARG A 86 -5.80 -6.40 3.60
CA ARG A 86 -4.53 -6.37 2.85
C ARG A 86 -4.12 -4.93 2.66
N VAL A 87 -2.83 -4.67 2.87
CA VAL A 87 -2.23 -3.35 2.74
C VAL A 87 -0.92 -3.56 2.02
N GLU A 88 -0.73 -2.86 0.91
CA GLU A 88 0.53 -2.84 0.19
C GLU A 88 0.91 -1.40 -0.11
N GLY A 89 2.19 -1.05 0.02
CA GLY A 89 2.62 0.30 -0.31
C GLY A 89 3.94 0.72 0.31
N ILE A 90 4.18 2.02 0.29
CA ILE A 90 5.42 2.67 0.70
C ILE A 90 5.13 3.67 1.82
N ILE A 91 6.03 3.77 2.79
CA ILE A 91 5.93 4.65 3.97
C ILE A 91 7.28 5.33 4.18
N HIS A 92 7.28 6.64 4.44
CA HIS A 92 8.48 7.48 4.62
C HIS A 92 9.50 7.44 3.48
N ASN A 93 9.11 6.90 2.30
CA ASN A 93 10.02 6.57 1.21
C ASN A 93 11.16 5.59 1.58
N THR A 94 11.09 4.94 2.74
CA THR A 94 12.14 4.04 3.27
C THR A 94 11.61 2.67 3.64
N TYR A 95 10.30 2.52 3.84
CA TYR A 95 9.67 1.25 4.17
C TYR A 95 8.68 0.82 3.11
N GLN A 96 8.66 -0.48 2.84
CA GLN A 96 7.62 -1.15 2.09
C GLN A 96 6.81 -2.03 3.02
N ILE A 97 5.49 -1.96 2.91
CA ILE A 97 4.56 -2.90 3.56
C ILE A 97 3.96 -3.82 2.51
N LYS A 98 3.90 -5.12 2.77
CA LYS A 98 3.26 -6.11 1.90
C LYS A 98 2.51 -7.17 2.72
N PRO A 99 1.36 -7.66 2.23
CA PRO A 99 0.71 -8.80 2.85
C PRO A 99 1.61 -10.04 2.69
N MET A 100 1.72 -10.84 3.73
CA MET A 100 2.33 -12.16 3.64
C MET A 100 1.29 -13.17 3.14
N ASP A 101 1.71 -14.13 2.33
CA ASP A 101 0.83 -15.22 1.90
C ASP A 101 0.24 -15.93 3.14
N PRO A 102 -1.03 -16.35 3.09
CA PRO A 102 -1.68 -17.09 4.17
C PRO A 102 -1.15 -18.53 4.22
N MET A 103 0.16 -18.71 4.35
CA MET A 103 0.74 -19.95 4.84
C MET A 103 0.37 -20.04 6.31
N GLU A 104 -0.66 -20.84 6.55
CA GLU A 104 -1.30 -21.10 7.83
C GLU A 104 -2.21 -19.95 8.26
N ARG A 105 -3.52 -20.24 8.28
CA ARG A 105 -4.50 -19.42 8.97
C ARG A 105 -3.94 -19.15 10.37
N SER A 106 -3.55 -17.90 10.63
CA SER A 106 -3.53 -17.42 12.00
C SER A 106 -4.91 -17.76 12.57
N GLY A 107 -4.96 -18.44 13.72
CA GLY A 107 -6.22 -18.84 14.35
C GLY A 107 -7.17 -17.67 14.67
N THR A 108 -6.76 -16.43 14.35
CA THR A 108 -7.39 -15.16 14.65
C THR A 108 -7.97 -14.44 13.41
N GLY A 109 -7.73 -14.93 12.19
CA GLY A 109 -8.34 -14.36 10.96
C GLY A 109 -7.73 -13.04 10.48
N PHE A 110 -6.60 -12.60 11.05
CA PHE A 110 -5.85 -11.43 10.58
C PHE A 110 -4.77 -11.83 9.58
N ILE A 111 -4.64 -11.05 8.50
CA ILE A 111 -3.53 -11.14 7.56
C ILE A 111 -2.32 -10.46 8.21
N THR A 112 -1.20 -11.18 8.24
CA THR A 112 0.10 -10.66 8.65
C THR A 112 0.75 -9.91 7.49
N HIS A 113 1.49 -8.87 7.83
CA HIS A 113 2.24 -8.09 6.84
C HIS A 113 3.71 -8.06 7.20
N GLU A 114 4.53 -8.05 6.16
CA GLU A 114 5.94 -7.72 6.27
C GLU A 114 6.09 -6.20 6.11
N LEU A 115 6.80 -5.55 7.04
CA LEU A 115 7.34 -4.21 6.89
C LEU A 115 8.86 -4.31 6.76
N SER A 116 9.39 -3.93 5.61
CA SER A 116 10.82 -4.02 5.30
C SER A 116 11.38 -2.69 4.81
N GLU A 117 12.63 -2.43 5.14
CA GLU A 117 13.37 -1.28 4.61
C GLU A 117 13.73 -1.51 3.14
N VAL A 118 13.59 -0.47 2.32
CA VAL A 118 13.91 -0.50 0.89
C VAL A 118 15.37 -0.06 0.70
N GLU A 119 16.18 -0.87 0.02
CA GLU A 119 17.62 -0.62 -0.15
C GLU A 119 17.95 0.60 -1.02
N GLU A 120 17.05 0.97 -1.93
CA GLU A 120 17.14 2.19 -2.71
C GLU A 120 15.82 2.95 -2.59
N PRO A 121 15.83 4.25 -2.24
CA PRO A 121 14.63 5.08 -2.31
C PRO A 121 14.12 5.02 -3.75
N PHE A 122 12.82 4.80 -3.94
CA PHE A 122 12.23 4.84 -5.27
C PHE A 122 12.62 6.17 -5.93
N PRO A 123 13.35 6.16 -7.07
CA PRO A 123 13.77 7.39 -7.71
C PRO A 123 12.52 8.08 -8.25
N ASN A 124 11.98 9.00 -7.48
CA ASN A 124 10.94 9.92 -7.93
C ASN A 124 11.55 10.97 -8.87
N THR A 125 12.23 10.55 -9.94
CA THR A 125 12.68 11.39 -11.08
C THR A 125 13.47 10.53 -12.09
N LEU A 126 12.77 10.00 -13.09
CA LEU A 126 13.23 10.15 -14.47
C LEU A 126 12.26 11.13 -15.11
N SER A 127 12.50 12.40 -14.83
CA SER A 127 12.00 13.49 -15.64
C SER A 127 12.80 13.48 -16.93
N ASP A 128 12.17 13.01 -18.01
CA ASP A 128 12.49 13.37 -19.39
C ASP A 128 11.37 14.27 -19.93
#